data_AF-A0A1G1GCY0-F1
#
_entry.id   AF-A0A1G1GCY0-F1
#
_cell.length_a   1.000
_cell.length_b   1.000
_cell.length_c   1.000
_cell.angle_alpha   90.00
_cell.angle_beta   90.00
_cell.angle_gamma   90.00
#
_symmetry.space_group_name_H-M   'P 1'
#
loop_
_entity.id
_entity.type
_entity.pdbx_description
1 polymer ?
#
loop_
_entity_poly.entity_id
_entity_poly.type
_entity_poly.pdbx_seq_one_letter_code
_entity_poly.pdbx_strand_id
1 'polypeptide(L)'
;MARFQGAQISEAEQWGDDYGPSLIEAVYEHDKDWNSWSDVIDWIEEHADDYDVSPEAIESMLEDLHNLKELGVDFTSDPAEAYELAHESREM
;
A
#
# COMPACT_ATOMS: atom_id res chain seq x y z
N MET A 1 7.51 18.16 20.42
CA MET A 1 7.32 16.81 21.02
C MET A 1 5.92 16.35 20.63
N ALA A 2 5.73 15.90 19.40
CA ALA A 2 4.45 15.33 18.97
C ALA A 2 4.46 13.85 19.39
N ARG A 3 3.43 13.45 20.14
CA ARG A 3 3.18 12.07 20.53
C ARG A 3 2.42 11.41 19.38
N PHE A 4 3.07 10.50 18.66
CA PHE A 4 2.38 9.47 17.87
C PHE A 4 2.56 8.16 18.62
N GLN A 5 1.63 7.90 19.54
CA GLN A 5 1.51 6.66 20.30
C GLN A 5 0.02 6.34 20.33
N GLY A 6 -0.40 5.29 19.60
CA GLY A 6 -1.70 4.67 19.86
C GLY A 6 -2.44 3.99 18.71
N ALA A 7 -2.06 4.17 17.43
CA ALA A 7 -2.86 3.63 16.31
C ALA A 7 -2.34 2.31 15.72
N GLN A 8 -1.10 1.92 15.96
CA GLN A 8 -0.41 1.00 15.03
C GLN A 8 -0.50 -0.50 15.32
N ILE A 9 -1.23 -0.96 16.35
CA ILE A 9 -1.30 -2.41 16.65
C ILE A 9 -2.69 -3.00 16.37
N SER A 10 -3.75 -2.18 16.33
CA SER A 10 -5.13 -2.71 16.24
C SER A 10 -5.58 -3.05 14.82
N GLU A 11 -4.95 -2.51 13.78
CA GLU A 11 -5.32 -2.80 12.38
C GLU A 11 -4.59 -4.03 11.83
N ALA A 12 -3.34 -4.27 12.21
CA ALA A 12 -2.58 -5.45 11.75
C ALA A 12 -3.27 -6.78 12.11
N GLU A 13 -3.92 -6.88 13.27
CA GLU A 13 -4.67 -8.08 13.66
C GLU A 13 -5.96 -8.30 12.85
N GLN A 14 -6.47 -7.27 12.16
CA GLN A 14 -7.71 -7.36 11.37
C GLN A 14 -7.47 -7.92 9.97
N TRP A 15 -6.31 -7.66 9.38
CA TRP A 15 -6.01 -8.01 8.00
C TRP A 15 -5.16 -9.29 7.85
N GLY A 16 -4.52 -9.76 8.94
CA GLY A 16 -3.83 -11.04 8.96
C GLY A 16 -2.64 -11.08 7.98
N ASP A 17 -2.74 -11.91 6.94
CA ASP A 17 -1.76 -12.01 5.87
C ASP A 17 -1.98 -10.98 4.74
N ASP A 18 -3.06 -10.20 4.79
CA ASP A 18 -3.41 -9.17 3.81
C ASP A 18 -3.14 -7.76 4.37
N TYR A 19 -3.18 -6.75 3.50
CA TYR A 19 -3.00 -5.35 3.89
C TYR A 19 -4.31 -4.58 3.94
N GLY A 20 -4.37 -3.59 4.84
CA GLY A 20 -5.49 -2.66 4.95
C GLY A 20 -5.23 -1.33 4.22
N PRO A 21 -6.26 -0.47 4.11
CA PRO A 21 -6.15 0.85 3.49
C PRO A 21 -5.11 1.74 4.19
N SER A 22 -4.92 1.58 5.50
CA SER A 22 -3.93 2.34 6.28
C SER A 22 -2.48 2.08 5.86
N LEU A 23 -2.17 0.91 5.28
CA LEU A 23 -0.83 0.64 4.75
C LEU A 23 -0.59 1.42 3.45
N ILE A 24 -1.56 1.45 2.55
CA ILE A 24 -1.52 2.30 1.34
C ILE A 24 -1.42 3.78 1.73
N GLU A 25 -2.20 4.24 2.71
CA GLU A 25 -2.13 5.61 3.21
C GLU A 25 -0.72 5.94 3.72
N ALA A 26 -0.11 5.04 4.52
CA ALA A 26 1.24 5.23 5.02
C ALA A 26 2.27 5.36 3.89
N VAL A 27 2.18 4.52 2.85
CA VAL A 27 3.04 4.62 1.65
C VAL A 27 2.87 5.98 0.96
N TYR A 28 1.62 6.44 0.80
CA TYR A 28 1.31 7.71 0.12
C TYR A 28 1.62 8.95 0.98
N GLU A 29 1.82 8.80 2.30
CA GLU A 29 2.30 9.89 3.16
C GLU A 29 3.81 10.17 2.98
N HIS A 30 4.58 9.18 2.51
CA HIS A 30 6.05 9.29 2.39
C HIS A 30 6.50 10.17 1.24
N ASP A 31 5.81 10.13 0.09
CA ASP A 31 6.07 11.01 -1.04
C ASP A 31 4.76 11.55 -1.60
N LYS A 32 4.74 12.81 -2.03
CA LYS A 32 3.54 13.49 -2.55
C LYS A 32 3.53 13.59 -4.07
N ASP A 33 4.62 13.19 -4.71
CA ASP A 33 4.85 13.35 -6.14
C ASP A 33 4.97 11.98 -6.83
N TRP A 34 4.17 11.01 -6.42
CA TRP A 34 3.97 9.76 -7.18
C TRP A 34 3.37 10.07 -8.56
N ASN A 35 3.95 9.50 -9.62
CA ASN A 35 3.48 9.73 -11.00
C ASN A 35 3.00 8.45 -11.69
N SER A 36 3.28 7.28 -11.11
CA SER A 36 2.94 5.98 -11.68
C SER A 36 2.92 4.88 -10.63
N TRP A 37 2.24 3.76 -10.95
CA TRP A 37 2.32 2.53 -10.15
C TRP A 37 3.75 2.02 -9.99
N SER A 38 4.61 2.24 -11.00
CA SER A 38 6.01 1.79 -10.92
C SER A 38 6.80 2.56 -9.88
N ASP A 39 6.57 3.87 -9.76
CA ASP A 39 7.28 4.68 -8.76
C ASP A 39 6.92 4.21 -7.33
N VAL A 40 5.65 3.89 -7.10
CA VAL A 40 5.16 3.39 -5.82
C VAL A 40 5.73 2.00 -5.52
N ILE A 41 5.69 1.08 -6.49
CA ILE A 41 6.23 -0.28 -6.36
C ILE A 41 7.72 -0.24 -6.04
N ASP A 42 8.51 0.48 -6.85
CA ASP A 42 9.97 0.56 -6.69
C ASP A 42 10.32 1.10 -5.29
N TRP A 43 9.58 2.12 -4.82
CA TRP A 43 9.79 2.67 -3.49
C TRP A 43 9.43 1.69 -2.36
N ILE A 44 8.32 0.96 -2.48
CA ILE A 44 7.93 -0.06 -1.49
C ILE A 44 8.99 -1.17 -1.45
N GLU A 45 9.51 -1.64 -2.59
CA GLU A 45 10.57 -2.65 -2.63
C GLU A 45 11.86 -2.17 -1.95
N GLU A 46 12.21 -0.89 -2.07
CA GLU A 46 13.38 -0.30 -1.42
C GLU A 46 13.20 -0.09 0.10
N HIS A 47 11.96 0.09 0.57
CA HIS A 47 11.65 0.49 1.95
C HIS A 47 10.75 -0.51 2.70
N ALA A 48 10.56 -1.72 2.17
CA ALA A 48 9.69 -2.74 2.75
C ALA A 48 10.06 -3.04 4.22
N ASP A 49 11.35 -3.04 4.55
CA ASP A 49 11.88 -3.27 5.89
C ASP A 49 11.56 -2.15 6.90
N ASP A 50 11.12 -0.97 6.45
CA ASP A 50 10.79 0.17 7.31
C ASP A 50 9.36 0.07 7.91
N TYR A 51 8.52 -0.83 7.39
CA TYR A 51 7.14 -1.01 7.86
C TYR A 51 7.06 -2.03 8.99
N ASP A 52 6.38 -1.66 10.09
CA ASP A 52 6.08 -2.56 11.21
C ASP A 52 4.82 -3.42 10.90
N VAL A 53 4.85 -4.14 9.79
CA VAL A 53 3.77 -5.04 9.32
C VAL A 53 4.32 -6.41 8.92
N SER A 54 3.44 -7.39 8.66
CA SER A 54 3.87 -8.70 8.19
C SER A 54 4.46 -8.62 6.77
N PRO A 55 5.50 -9.41 6.46
CA PRO A 55 6.00 -9.55 5.09
C PRO A 55 4.91 -9.95 4.11
N GLU A 56 4.00 -10.84 4.52
CA GLU A 56 2.86 -11.28 3.71
C GLU A 56 1.97 -10.12 3.26
N ALA A 57 1.72 -9.13 4.14
CA ALA A 57 0.91 -7.96 3.79
C ALA A 57 1.61 -7.07 2.76
N ILE A 58 2.95 -6.91 2.84
CA ILE A 58 3.73 -6.18 1.84
C ILE A 58 3.72 -6.92 0.49
N GLU A 59 3.91 -8.24 0.51
CA GLU A 59 3.85 -9.07 -0.70
C GLU A 59 2.49 -8.98 -1.38
N SER A 60 1.41 -9.07 -0.59
CA SER A 60 0.04 -8.94 -1.09
C SER A 60 -0.25 -7.56 -1.69
N MET A 61 0.27 -6.48 -1.10
CA MET A 61 0.16 -5.12 -1.65
C MET A 61 0.94 -4.96 -2.94
N LEU A 62 2.17 -5.46 -3.01
CA LEU A 62 2.98 -5.41 -4.22
C LEU A 62 2.32 -6.19 -5.35
N GLU A 63 1.75 -7.38 -5.09
CA GLU A 63 1.04 -8.16 -6.09
C GLU A 63 -0.11 -7.38 -6.72
N ASP A 64 -0.92 -6.69 -5.92
CA ASP A 64 -2.03 -5.89 -6.45
C ASP A 64 -1.57 -4.68 -7.25
N LEU A 65 -0.54 -3.96 -6.77
CA LEU A 65 0.01 -2.81 -7.51
C LEU A 65 0.63 -3.26 -8.84
N HIS A 66 1.26 -4.44 -8.86
CA HIS A 66 1.72 -5.06 -10.10
C HIS A 66 0.55 -5.40 -11.04
N ASN A 67 -0.54 -5.96 -10.53
CA ASN A 67 -1.73 -6.24 -11.32
C ASN A 67 -2.31 -4.96 -11.95
N LEU A 68 -2.44 -3.86 -11.19
CA LEU A 68 -2.88 -2.57 -11.73
C LEU A 68 -2.01 -2.09 -12.90
N LYS A 69 -0.70 -2.22 -12.75
CA LYS A 69 0.27 -1.89 -13.80
C LYS A 69 0.13 -2.79 -15.02
N GLU A 70 -0.02 -4.11 -14.84
CA GLU A 70 -0.15 -5.08 -15.93
C GLU A 70 -1.47 -4.95 -16.69
N LEU A 71 -2.56 -4.63 -15.99
CA LEU A 71 -3.87 -4.33 -16.55
C LEU A 71 -3.93 -2.95 -17.24
N GLY A 72 -2.92 -2.10 -17.03
CA GLY A 72 -2.86 -0.75 -17.59
C GLY A 72 -3.90 0.18 -16.99
N VAL A 73 -4.27 -0.02 -15.71
CA VAL A 73 -5.17 0.87 -14.98
C VAL A 73 -4.50 2.24 -14.82
N ASP A 74 -5.23 3.31 -15.08
CA ASP A 74 -4.74 4.68 -14.91
C ASP A 74 -4.28 4.90 -13.46
N PHE A 75 -3.13 5.58 -13.31
CA PHE A 75 -2.58 5.90 -11.99
C PHE A 75 -3.43 6.93 -11.26
N THR A 76 -3.61 6.76 -9.95
CA THR A 76 -4.22 7.75 -9.05
C THR A 76 -3.29 8.10 -7.91
N SER A 77 -3.29 9.37 -7.51
CA SER A 77 -2.56 9.86 -6.33
C SER A 77 -3.43 9.87 -5.07
N ASP A 78 -4.69 9.43 -5.16
CA ASP A 78 -5.58 9.27 -4.01
C ASP A 78 -5.38 7.87 -3.39
N PRO A 79 -4.95 7.77 -2.11
CA PRO A 79 -4.66 6.47 -1.50
C PRO A 79 -5.92 5.61 -1.30
N ALA A 80 -7.08 6.22 -1.07
CA ALA A 80 -8.32 5.45 -0.92
C ALA A 80 -8.74 4.83 -2.25
N GLU A 81 -8.68 5.60 -3.34
CA GLU A 81 -8.92 5.12 -4.70
C GLU A 81 -7.89 4.06 -5.11
N ALA A 82 -6.61 4.24 -4.78
CA ALA A 82 -5.57 3.24 -5.05
C ALA A 82 -5.85 1.90 -4.36
N TYR A 83 -6.27 1.92 -3.09
CA TYR A 83 -6.66 0.71 -2.35
C TYR A 83 -7.86 0.01 -2.98
N GLU A 84 -8.91 0.76 -3.36
CA GLU A 84 -10.11 0.22 -4.00
C GLU A 84 -9.76 -0.44 -5.34
N LEU A 85 -9.03 0.26 -6.21
CA LEU A 85 -8.61 -0.26 -7.52
C LEU A 85 -7.77 -1.54 -7.37
N ALA A 86 -6.81 -1.53 -6.43
CA ALA A 86 -5.94 -2.67 -6.15
C ALA A 86 -6.75 -3.93 -5.81
N HIS A 87 -7.75 -3.81 -4.93
CA HIS A 87 -8.60 -4.93 -4.54
C HIS A 87 -9.57 -5.37 -5.64
N GLU A 88 -10.15 -4.42 -6.39
CA GLU A 88 -11.02 -4.74 -7.53
C GLU A 88 -10.26 -5.49 -8.63
N SER A 89 -8.96 -5.22 -8.80
CA SER A 89 -8.11 -5.89 -9.79
C SER A 89 -7.94 -7.39 -9.55
N ARG A 90 -8.10 -7.86 -8.31
CA ARG A 90 -8.01 -9.29 -7.94
C ARG A 90 -9.14 -10.14 -8.52
N GLU A 91 -10.27 -9.52 -8.87
CA GLU A 91 -11.46 -10.21 -9.40
C GLU A 91 -11.55 -10.17 -10.94
N MET A 92 -10.60 -9.52 -11.62
CA MET A 92 -10.58 -9.33 -13.08
C MET A 92 -9.85 -10.46 -13.84
#